data_AF-A0A4Q3WS35-F1
#
_entry.id   AF-A0A4Q3WS35-F1
#
_cell.length_a   1.000
_cell.length_b   1.000
_cell.length_c   1.000
_cell.angle_alpha   90.00
_cell.angle_beta   90.00
_cell.angle_gamma   90.00
#
_symmetry.space_group_name_H-M   'P 1'
#
loop_
_entity.id
_entity.type
_entity.pdbx_description
1 polymer ?
#
loop_
_entity_poly.entity_id
_entity_poly.type
_entity_poly.pdbx_seq_one_letter_code
_entity_poly.pdbx_strand_id
1 'polypeptide(L)'
;MTALPAKTQPAVETAQIHANETKAERDKRMKWWREARFGMFIHWGIYSVPAGTWDGKRIGGLGEWIMNDAKIPVAPYSAFANGFNPTRFDADLIVSLAKAAGMKY
;
A
#
# COMPACT_ATOMS: atom_id res chain seq x y z
N MET A 1 -40.76 -11.05 26.11
CA MET A 1 -39.44 -10.60 25.63
C MET A 1 -38.94 -11.64 24.64
N THR A 2 -39.15 -11.42 23.35
CA THR A 2 -38.72 -12.36 22.30
C THR A 2 -37.42 -11.83 21.72
N ALA A 3 -36.33 -12.56 21.93
CA ALA A 3 -35.02 -12.22 21.37
C ALA A 3 -35.07 -12.33 19.84
N LEU A 4 -34.56 -11.31 19.15
CA LEU A 4 -34.37 -11.32 17.70
C LEU A 4 -33.31 -12.37 17.34
N PRO A 5 -33.50 -13.16 16.28
CA PRO A 5 -32.49 -14.13 15.85
C PRO A 5 -31.24 -13.37 15.36
N ALA A 6 -30.08 -13.78 15.87
CA ALA A 6 -28.79 -13.31 15.40
C ALA A 6 -28.67 -13.61 13.89
N LYS A 7 -28.44 -12.57 13.10
CA LYS A 7 -28.09 -12.74 11.68
C LYS A 7 -26.71 -13.37 11.60
N THR A 8 -26.65 -14.64 11.21
CA THR A 8 -25.40 -15.31 10.86
C THR A 8 -24.76 -14.55 9.71
N GLN A 9 -23.66 -13.86 9.96
CA GLN A 9 -22.82 -13.31 8.89
C GLN A 9 -22.16 -14.48 8.17
N PRO A 10 -22.13 -14.49 6.83
CA PRO A 10 -21.39 -15.50 6.10
C PRO A 10 -19.91 -15.36 6.48
N ALA A 11 -19.28 -16.47 6.85
CA ALA A 11 -17.84 -16.54 7.00
C ALA A 11 -17.23 -16.04 5.69
N VAL A 12 -16.31 -15.07 5.77
CA VAL A 12 -15.48 -14.69 4.63
C VAL A 12 -14.59 -15.90 4.37
N GLU A 13 -15.01 -16.75 3.44
CA GLU A 13 -14.21 -17.84 2.93
C GLU A 13 -13.01 -17.18 2.22
N THR A 14 -11.88 -17.08 2.92
CA THR A 14 -10.58 -16.83 2.30
C THR A 14 -10.19 -18.07 1.51
N ALA A 15 -11.00 -18.40 0.49
CA ALA A 15 -10.63 -19.36 -0.52
C ALA A 15 -9.32 -18.88 -1.11
N GLN A 16 -8.29 -19.72 -1.00
CA GLN A 16 -7.09 -19.56 -1.81
C GLN A 16 -7.56 -19.45 -3.26
N ILE A 17 -7.49 -18.24 -3.83
CA ILE A 17 -8.07 -17.89 -5.14
C ILE A 17 -7.52 -18.80 -6.27
N HIS A 18 -6.44 -19.54 -5.98
CA HIS A 18 -5.77 -20.48 -6.88
C HIS A 18 -5.52 -21.88 -6.27
N ALA A 19 -6.25 -22.31 -5.22
CA ALA A 19 -6.02 -23.60 -4.54
C ALA A 19 -6.04 -24.82 -5.49
N ASN A 20 -6.83 -24.74 -6.57
CA ASN A 20 -7.00 -25.82 -7.54
C ASN A 20 -6.31 -25.52 -8.90
N GLU A 21 -5.43 -24.52 -8.96
CA GLU A 21 -4.76 -24.14 -10.21
C GLU A 21 -3.70 -25.19 -10.61
N THR A 22 -3.79 -25.70 -11.82
CA THR A 22 -2.77 -26.59 -12.38
C THR A 22 -1.47 -25.81 -12.67
N LYS A 23 -0.36 -26.53 -12.80
CA LYS A 23 0.93 -25.93 -13.19
C LYS A 23 0.82 -25.12 -14.49
N ALA A 24 0.10 -25.63 -15.48
CA ALA A 24 -0.05 -24.99 -16.78
C ALA A 24 -0.83 -23.67 -16.70
N GLU A 25 -1.90 -23.63 -15.91
CA GLU A 25 -2.69 -22.42 -15.68
C GLU A 25 -1.88 -21.35 -14.94
N ARG A 26 -1.14 -21.75 -13.89
CA ARG A 26 -0.23 -20.85 -13.18
C ARG A 26 0.85 -20.31 -14.10
N ASP A 27 1.44 -21.15 -14.94
CA ASP A 27 2.50 -20.73 -15.86
C ASP A 27 1.96 -19.78 -16.93
N LYS A 28 0.71 -19.97 -17.39
CA LYS A 28 0.03 -19.02 -18.28
C LYS A 28 -0.22 -17.68 -17.59
N ARG A 29 -0.75 -17.69 -16.36
CA ARG A 29 -1.04 -16.47 -15.58
C ARG A 29 0.22 -15.69 -15.21
N MET A 30 1.27 -16.38 -14.79
CA MET A 30 2.53 -15.77 -14.37
C MET A 30 3.46 -15.42 -15.54
N LYS A 31 3.09 -15.73 -16.79
CA LYS A 31 3.92 -15.48 -17.99
C LYS A 31 4.27 -13.99 -18.11
N TRP A 32 3.27 -13.11 -18.13
CA TRP A 32 3.49 -11.66 -18.23
C TRP A 32 4.36 -11.14 -17.08
N TRP A 33 4.07 -11.52 -15.84
CA TRP A 33 4.85 -11.08 -14.67
C TRP A 33 6.33 -11.46 -14.78
N ARG A 34 6.60 -12.69 -15.19
CA ARG A 34 7.98 -13.17 -15.42
C ARG A 34 8.65 -12.46 -16.59
N GLU A 35 7.90 -12.07 -17.63
CA GLU A 35 8.42 -11.34 -18.79
C GLU A 35 8.62 -9.84 -18.50
N ALA A 36 7.83 -9.26 -17.60
CA ALA A 36 7.81 -7.83 -17.29
C ALA A 36 9.11 -7.35 -16.64
N ARG A 37 9.69 -8.14 -15.71
CA ARG A 37 11.02 -8.00 -15.06
C ARG A 37 11.33 -6.73 -14.28
N PHE A 38 10.88 -5.56 -14.73
CA PHE A 38 11.23 -4.26 -14.19
C PHE A 38 9.96 -3.44 -13.98
N GLY A 39 9.83 -2.86 -12.79
CA GLY A 39 8.65 -2.10 -12.40
C GLY A 39 8.94 -0.98 -11.41
N MET A 40 7.94 -0.12 -11.20
CA MET A 40 7.98 0.99 -10.26
C MET A 40 7.40 0.56 -8.92
N PHE A 41 8.08 0.90 -7.82
CA PHE A 41 7.53 0.75 -6.47
C PHE A 41 7.38 2.13 -5.83
N ILE A 42 6.18 2.46 -5.36
CA ILE A 42 5.86 3.78 -4.80
C ILE A 42 5.54 3.62 -3.30
N HIS A 43 6.41 4.14 -2.43
CA HIS A 43 6.13 4.33 -1.02
C HIS A 43 5.49 5.71 -0.81
N TRP A 44 4.17 5.73 -0.68
CA TRP A 44 3.44 6.96 -0.44
C TRP A 44 2.31 6.77 0.58
N GLY A 45 2.23 7.68 1.56
CA GLY A 45 1.24 7.62 2.62
C GLY A 45 1.37 8.77 3.59
N ILE A 46 0.65 8.70 4.72
CA ILE A 46 0.63 9.77 5.73
C ILE A 46 2.03 10.10 6.26
N TYR A 47 2.93 9.11 6.34
CA TYR A 47 4.34 9.29 6.71
C TYR A 47 5.11 10.26 5.79
N SER A 48 4.64 10.48 4.56
CA SER A 48 5.24 11.44 3.63
C SER A 48 5.05 12.90 4.09
N VAL A 49 4.06 13.18 4.95
CA VAL A 49 3.80 14.53 5.50
C VAL A 49 4.90 14.97 6.49
N PRO A 50 5.22 14.21 7.55
CA PRO A 50 6.33 14.55 8.44
C PRO A 50 7.72 14.35 7.80
N ALA A 51 7.81 13.59 6.69
CA ALA A 51 9.03 13.42 5.89
C ALA A 51 10.29 13.08 6.73
N GLY A 52 10.16 12.10 7.64
CA GLY A 52 11.25 11.67 8.52
C GLY A 52 11.51 12.62 9.71
N THR A 53 10.66 13.62 9.95
CA THR A 53 10.85 14.61 11.01
C THR A 53 9.72 14.56 12.03
N TRP A 54 10.07 14.48 13.31
CA TRP A 54 9.11 14.48 14.41
C TRP A 54 9.64 15.36 15.54
N ASP A 55 8.79 16.21 16.12
CA ASP A 55 9.15 17.11 17.23
C ASP A 55 10.41 17.96 16.96
N GLY A 56 10.48 18.55 15.75
CA GLY A 56 11.61 19.36 15.30
C GLY A 56 12.91 18.60 15.03
N LYS A 57 12.92 17.27 15.17
CA LYS A 57 14.12 16.43 15.03
C LYS A 57 14.00 15.52 13.81
N ARG A 58 15.11 15.38 13.09
CA ARG A 58 15.24 14.35 12.06
C ARG A 58 15.35 12.99 12.73
N ILE A 59 14.43 12.10 12.39
CA ILE A 59 14.44 10.70 12.81
C ILE A 59 15.29 9.95 11.79
N GLY A 60 16.27 9.19 12.27
CA GLY A 60 17.07 8.32 11.42
C GLY A 60 16.25 7.15 10.88
N GLY A 61 16.73 6.49 9.84
CA GLY A 61 16.06 5.33 9.25
C GLY A 61 15.08 5.70 8.13
N LEU A 62 14.03 4.89 7.99
CA LEU A 62 13.10 4.93 6.86
C LEU A 62 11.85 5.74 7.21
N GLY A 63 11.45 6.64 6.32
CA GLY A 63 10.34 7.57 6.57
C GLY A 63 9.02 6.87 6.84
N GLU A 64 8.74 5.74 6.18
CA GLU A 64 7.53 4.95 6.37
C GLU A 64 7.46 4.26 7.74
N TRP A 65 8.59 4.13 8.45
CA TRP A 65 8.68 3.58 9.80
C TRP A 65 8.69 4.64 10.90
N ILE A 66 8.58 5.93 10.56
CA ILE A 66 8.73 7.05 11.51
C ILE A 66 7.84 6.93 12.76
N MET A 67 6.62 6.42 12.62
CA MET A 67 5.72 6.22 13.77
C MET A 67 6.31 5.23 14.78
N ASN A 68 6.89 4.13 14.29
CA ASN A 68 7.54 3.14 15.12
C ASN A 68 8.86 3.67 15.70
N ASP A 69 9.69 4.31 14.87
CA ASP A 69 11.07 4.66 15.24
C ASP A 69 11.11 5.81 16.24
N ALA A 70 10.24 6.80 16.06
CA ALA A 70 10.11 7.94 16.98
C ALA A 70 9.08 7.71 18.11
N LYS A 71 8.46 6.52 18.18
CA LYS A 71 7.41 6.16 19.15
C LYS A 71 6.28 7.19 19.19
N ILE A 72 5.86 7.66 18.02
CA ILE A 72 4.79 8.65 17.88
C ILE A 72 3.47 8.01 18.32
N PRO A 73 2.73 8.58 19.28
CA PRO A 73 1.41 8.08 19.63
C PRO A 73 0.46 8.13 18.42
N VAL A 74 -0.54 7.25 18.39
CA VAL A 74 -1.47 7.12 17.25
C VAL A 74 -2.15 8.45 16.92
N ALA A 75 -2.74 9.12 17.91
CA ALA A 75 -3.50 10.35 17.70
C ALA A 75 -2.72 11.47 16.98
N PRO A 76 -1.52 11.90 17.44
CA PRO A 76 -0.74 12.91 16.73
C PRO A 76 -0.24 12.44 15.37
N TYR A 77 0.09 11.14 15.20
CA TYR A 77 0.46 10.62 13.88
C TYR A 77 -0.72 10.69 12.89
N SER A 78 -1.91 10.26 13.31
CA SER A 78 -3.13 10.31 12.49
C SER A 78 -3.51 11.74 12.10
N ALA A 79 -3.19 12.74 12.92
CA ALA A 79 -3.44 14.14 12.60
C ALA A 79 -2.68 14.64 11.35
N PHE A 80 -1.57 14.01 10.97
CA PHE A 80 -0.88 14.32 9.72
C PHE A 80 -1.74 14.05 8.48
N ALA A 81 -2.78 13.21 8.57
CA ALA A 81 -3.73 13.01 7.48
C ALA A 81 -4.40 14.32 7.04
N ASN A 82 -4.60 15.28 7.95
CA ASN A 82 -5.16 16.59 7.64
C ASN A 82 -4.26 17.42 6.70
N GLY A 83 -2.94 17.17 6.74
CA GLY A 83 -1.96 17.81 5.87
C GLY A 83 -1.69 17.03 4.57
N PHE A 84 -2.29 15.84 4.41
CA PHE A 84 -2.11 15.02 3.22
C PHE A 84 -2.99 15.55 2.07
N ASN A 85 -2.53 16.61 1.41
CA ASN A 85 -3.20 17.22 0.26
C ASN A 85 -2.19 17.45 -0.89
N PRO A 86 -1.91 16.42 -1.71
CA PRO A 86 -0.87 16.48 -2.72
C PRO A 86 -1.34 17.20 -3.99
N THR A 87 -1.43 18.53 -3.93
CA THR A 87 -1.93 19.37 -5.03
C THR A 87 -1.09 19.35 -6.31
N ARG A 88 0.14 18.81 -6.24
CA ARG A 88 1.03 18.62 -7.39
C ARG A 88 1.09 17.16 -7.87
N PHE A 89 0.20 16.30 -7.37
CA PHE A 89 0.12 14.91 -7.83
C PHE A 89 -0.37 14.87 -9.29
N ASP A 90 0.33 14.11 -10.11
CA ASP A 90 -0.01 13.88 -11.51
C ASP A 90 0.28 12.41 -11.85
N ALA A 91 -0.79 11.63 -12.05
CA ALA A 91 -0.68 10.21 -12.37
C ALA A 91 -0.12 9.99 -13.78
N ASP A 92 -0.46 10.86 -14.74
CA ASP A 92 0.00 10.74 -16.12
C ASP A 92 1.50 10.99 -16.21
N LEU A 93 2.01 11.96 -15.45
CA LEU A 93 3.45 12.20 -15.34
C LEU A 93 4.19 10.99 -14.77
N ILE A 94 3.68 10.40 -13.67
CA ILE A 94 4.29 9.22 -13.03
C ILE A 94 4.32 8.03 -13.99
N VAL A 95 3.19 7.72 -14.63
CA VAL A 95 3.07 6.60 -15.58
C VAL A 95 3.92 6.85 -16.82
N SER A 96 3.96 8.08 -17.32
CA SER A 96 4.81 8.45 -18.46
C SER A 96 6.29 8.28 -18.15
N LEU A 97 6.73 8.68 -16.95
CA LEU A 97 8.10 8.46 -16.48
C LEU A 97 8.44 6.97 -16.37
N ALA A 98 7.55 6.17 -15.77
CA ALA A 98 7.72 4.72 -15.67
C ALA A 98 7.88 4.07 -17.05
N LYS A 99 6.98 4.43 -17.98
CA LYS A 99 7.03 3.93 -19.37
C LYS A 99 8.31 4.35 -20.09
N ALA A 100 8.73 5.60 -19.96
CA ALA A 100 9.95 6.13 -20.58
C ALA A 100 11.21 5.41 -20.05
N ALA A 101 11.21 5.04 -18.76
CA ALA A 101 12.27 4.22 -18.16
C ALA A 101 12.23 2.74 -18.59
N GLY A 102 11.19 2.30 -19.30
CA GLY A 102 11.01 0.92 -19.74
C GLY A 102 10.35 0.00 -18.72
N MET A 103 9.80 0.53 -17.62
CA MET A 103 9.08 -0.25 -16.61
C MET A 103 7.80 -0.86 -17.19
N LYS A 104 7.43 -2.04 -16.69
CA LYS A 104 6.34 -2.88 -17.19
C LYS A 104 5.25 -3.14 -16.16
N TYR A 105 5.50 -2.80 -14.90
CA TYR A 105 4.54 -2.84 -13.79
C TYR A 105 4.87 -1.77 -12.75
#